data_AF-A0A512PP33-F1
#
_entry.id   AF-A0A512PP33-F1
#
_cell.length_a   1.000
_cell.length_b   1.000
_cell.length_c   1.000
_cell.angle_alpha   90.00
_cell.angle_beta   90.00
_cell.angle_gamma   90.00
#
_symmetry.space_group_name_H-M   'P 1'
#
loop_
_entity.id
_entity.type
_entity.pdbx_description
1 polymer ?
#
loop_
_entity_poly.entity_id
_entity_poly.type
_entity_poly.pdbx_seq_one_letter_code
_entity_poly.pdbx_strand_id
1 'polypeptide(L)'
;MKPIWKISIVVLMTTVAYVAVRMISFDDDAEKFTQTYLNKEVSHHNTAQLKKISADKHTYHFLKDANHVTLKFTADNQGYQNYAYYPVRINHSETFWVTLKFNPNPIDSLILNHFSMIKIQYFRQDNNR
;
A
#
# COMPACT_ATOMS: atom_id res chain seq x y z
N MET A 1 -21.28 -40.13 -19.44
CA MET A 1 -21.01 -39.06 -18.44
C MET A 1 -19.96 -38.11 -19.01
N LYS A 2 -20.25 -36.81 -19.11
CA LYS A 2 -19.22 -35.82 -19.51
C LYS A 2 -18.11 -35.83 -18.44
N PRO A 3 -16.83 -35.71 -18.79
CA PRO A 3 -15.75 -35.87 -17.82
C PRO A 3 -15.68 -34.65 -16.90
N ILE A 4 -16.49 -34.65 -15.83
CA ILE A 4 -16.60 -33.59 -14.81
C ILE A 4 -15.23 -33.22 -14.23
N TRP A 5 -14.29 -34.18 -14.16
CA TRP A 5 -12.92 -33.93 -13.70
C TRP A 5 -12.18 -32.86 -14.51
N LYS A 6 -12.46 -32.70 -15.82
CA LYS A 6 -11.82 -31.68 -16.66
C LYS A 6 -12.27 -30.28 -16.25
N ILE A 7 -13.55 -30.14 -15.92
CA ILE A 7 -14.12 -28.87 -15.41
C ILE A 7 -13.49 -28.56 -14.05
N SER A 8 -13.41 -29.53 -13.15
CA SER A 8 -12.79 -29.35 -11.83
C SER A 8 -11.32 -28.91 -11.92
N ILE A 9 -10.54 -29.51 -12.83
CA ILE A 9 -9.13 -29.13 -13.06
C ILE A 9 -9.02 -27.69 -13.58
N VAL A 10 -9.87 -27.30 -14.53
CA VAL A 10 -9.88 -25.94 -15.08
C VAL A 10 -10.22 -24.91 -14.00
N VAL A 11 -11.23 -25.19 -13.15
CA VAL A 11 -11.60 -24.31 -12.03
C VAL A 11 -10.42 -24.17 -11.07
N LEU A 12 -9.79 -25.28 -10.67
CA LEU A 12 -8.63 -25.26 -9.78
C LEU A 12 -7.48 -24.43 -10.36
N MET A 13 -7.10 -24.66 -11.62
CA MET A 13 -6.03 -23.89 -12.28
C MET A 13 -6.35 -22.39 -12.34
N THR A 14 -7.62 -22.05 -12.61
CA THR A 14 -8.06 -20.65 -12.64
C THR A 14 -7.93 -20.00 -11.27
N THR A 15 -8.32 -20.71 -10.19
CA THR A 15 -8.17 -20.22 -8.83
C THR A 15 -6.70 -20.00 -8.45
N VAL A 16 -5.81 -20.95 -8.79
CA VAL A 16 -4.38 -20.82 -8.53
C VAL A 16 -3.77 -19.64 -9.30
N ALA A 17 -4.10 -19.51 -10.59
CA ALA A 17 -3.62 -18.41 -11.42
C ALA A 17 -4.10 -17.06 -10.88
N TYR A 18 -5.37 -16.99 -10.46
CA TYR A 18 -5.91 -15.79 -9.82
C TYR A 18 -5.13 -15.41 -8.56
N VAL A 19 -4.91 -16.36 -7.64
CA VAL A 19 -4.13 -16.11 -6.41
C VAL A 19 -2.70 -15.67 -6.74
N ALA A 20 -2.05 -16.31 -7.72
CA ALA A 20 -0.70 -15.96 -8.14
C ALA A 20 -0.59 -14.51 -8.67
N VAL A 21 -1.52 -14.09 -9.53
CA VAL A 21 -1.57 -12.71 -10.03
C VAL A 21 -1.76 -11.72 -8.88
N ARG A 22 -2.64 -12.01 -7.91
CA ARG A 22 -2.84 -11.12 -6.76
C ARG A 22 -1.60 -11.00 -5.87
N MET A 23 -0.84 -12.08 -5.70
CA MET A 23 0.42 -12.05 -4.96
C MET A 23 1.48 -11.22 -5.69
N ILE A 24 1.58 -11.36 -7.01
CA ILE A 24 2.54 -10.60 -7.84
C ILE A 24 2.20 -9.10 -7.86
N SER A 25 0.90 -8.77 -7.94
CA SER A 25 0.44 -7.38 -8.00
C SER A 25 0.24 -6.70 -6.64
N PHE A 26 0.58 -7.37 -5.53
CA PHE A 26 0.29 -6.85 -4.18
C PHE A 26 1.02 -5.53 -3.90
N ASP A 27 2.30 -5.45 -4.23
CA ASP A 27 3.13 -4.26 -3.99
C ASP A 27 2.67 -3.10 -4.90
N ASP A 28 2.34 -3.37 -6.16
CA ASP A 28 1.79 -2.39 -7.11
C ASP A 28 0.43 -1.83 -6.62
N ASP A 29 -0.46 -2.71 -6.14
CA ASP A 29 -1.75 -2.31 -5.58
C ASP A 29 -1.57 -1.47 -4.31
N ALA A 30 -0.59 -1.83 -3.46
CA ALA A 30 -0.25 -1.08 -2.24
C ALA A 30 0.31 0.32 -2.56
N GLU A 31 1.18 0.42 -3.57
CA GLU A 31 1.73 1.68 -4.05
C GLU A 31 0.62 2.60 -4.57
N LYS A 32 -0.22 2.05 -5.47
CA LYS A 32 -1.35 2.77 -6.05
C LYS A 32 -2.34 3.24 -4.98
N PHE A 33 -2.71 2.35 -4.06
CA PHE A 33 -3.56 2.70 -2.92
C PHE A 33 -2.97 3.85 -2.12
N THR A 34 -1.69 3.76 -1.75
CA THR A 34 -1.00 4.78 -0.95
C THR A 34 -1.01 6.13 -1.65
N GLN A 35 -0.66 6.16 -2.94
CA GLN A 35 -0.65 7.39 -3.72
C GLN A 35 -2.05 8.00 -3.87
N THR A 36 -3.07 7.20 -4.18
CA THR A 36 -4.46 7.67 -4.29
C THR A 36 -4.97 8.19 -2.95
N TYR A 37 -4.70 7.47 -1.86
CA TYR A 37 -5.08 7.86 -0.51
C TYR A 37 -4.46 9.22 -0.15
N LEU A 38 -3.14 9.37 -0.30
CA LEU A 38 -2.46 10.61 0.05
C LEU A 38 -2.93 11.77 -0.82
N ASN A 39 -3.06 11.58 -2.13
CA ASN A 39 -3.56 12.62 -3.02
C ASN A 39 -4.96 13.12 -2.65
N LYS A 40 -5.84 12.22 -2.22
CA LYS A 40 -7.16 12.62 -1.71
C LYS A 40 -7.05 13.48 -0.46
N GLU A 41 -6.25 13.05 0.52
CA GLU A 41 -6.16 13.76 1.80
C GLU A 41 -5.44 15.12 1.67
N VAL A 42 -4.40 15.22 0.84
CA VAL A 42 -3.68 16.48 0.62
C VAL A 42 -4.48 17.46 -0.25
N SER A 43 -5.12 17.00 -1.33
CA SER A 43 -5.94 17.89 -2.19
C SER A 43 -7.15 18.46 -1.45
N HIS A 44 -7.76 17.69 -0.55
CA HIS A 44 -8.85 18.16 0.30
C HIS A 44 -8.38 18.90 1.56
N HIS A 45 -7.07 19.09 1.75
CA HIS A 45 -6.50 19.72 2.96
C HIS A 45 -7.04 19.09 4.26
N ASN A 46 -7.19 17.76 4.30
CA ASN A 46 -7.75 17.05 5.44
C ASN A 46 -6.73 16.94 6.58
N THR A 47 -6.44 18.06 7.22
CA THR A 47 -5.40 18.19 8.25
C THR A 47 -5.58 17.24 9.43
N ALA A 48 -6.82 16.91 9.80
CA ALA A 48 -7.11 15.93 10.85
C ALA A 48 -6.62 14.52 10.46
N GLN A 49 -6.92 14.09 9.23
CA GLN A 49 -6.50 12.79 8.74
C GLN A 49 -4.99 12.75 8.50
N LEU A 50 -4.41 13.79 7.89
CA LEU A 50 -2.96 13.92 7.70
C LEU A 50 -2.22 13.86 9.04
N LYS A 51 -2.71 14.54 10.08
CA LYS A 51 -2.14 14.48 11.42
C LYS A 51 -2.27 13.09 12.04
N LYS A 52 -3.39 12.40 11.83
CA LYS A 52 -3.63 11.04 12.35
C LYS A 52 -2.65 10.02 11.76
N ILE A 53 -2.35 10.11 10.46
CA ILE A 53 -1.44 9.17 9.80
C ILE A 53 0.04 9.54 9.95
N SER A 54 0.36 10.79 10.30
CA SER A 54 1.75 11.22 10.46
C SER A 54 2.29 10.82 11.82
N ALA A 55 3.36 10.03 11.85
CA ALA A 55 3.99 9.60 13.10
C ALA A 55 4.78 10.73 13.79
N ASP A 56 5.16 11.76 13.03
CA ASP A 56 6.00 12.86 13.49
C ASP A 56 5.57 14.19 12.86
N LYS A 57 6.06 15.30 13.44
CA LYS A 57 5.74 16.65 12.98
C LYS A 57 6.26 16.92 11.57
N HIS A 58 7.42 16.37 11.23
CA HIS A 58 8.07 16.59 9.94
C HIS A 58 7.19 16.06 8.81
N THR A 59 6.77 14.81 8.92
CA THR A 59 5.84 14.14 8.01
C THR A 59 4.52 14.88 7.91
N TYR A 60 3.96 15.33 9.05
CA TYR A 60 2.72 16.10 9.04
C TYR A 60 2.86 17.39 8.23
N HIS A 61 3.90 18.19 8.48
CA HIS A 61 4.12 19.43 7.75
C HIS A 61 4.39 19.19 6.27
N PHE A 62 5.26 18.22 5.96
CA PHE A 62 5.56 17.82 4.58
C PHE A 62 4.29 17.46 3.79
N LEU A 63 3.40 16.64 4.36
CA LEU A 63 2.16 16.25 3.70
C LEU A 63 1.14 17.39 3.65
N LYS A 64 1.05 18.20 4.72
CA LYS A 64 0.10 19.32 4.81
C LYS A 64 0.38 20.40 3.77
N ASP A 65 1.66 20.63 3.45
CA ASP A 65 2.08 21.68 2.53
C ASP A 65 2.13 21.18 1.06
N ALA A 66 1.90 19.88 0.83
CA ALA A 66 1.83 19.30 -0.51
C ALA A 66 0.43 19.50 -1.13
N ASN A 67 0.38 19.93 -2.40
CA ASN A 67 -0.86 19.95 -3.18
C ASN A 67 -1.12 18.62 -3.90
N HIS A 68 -0.04 17.89 -4.19
CA HIS A 68 -0.05 16.60 -4.88
C HIS A 68 1.14 15.77 -4.41
N VAL A 69 0.96 14.46 -4.43
CA VAL A 69 1.93 13.44 -4.02
C VAL A 69 2.15 12.47 -5.17
N THR A 70 3.38 12.44 -5.67
CA THR A 70 3.90 11.31 -6.46
C THR A 70 4.71 10.42 -5.52
N LEU A 71 4.47 9.13 -5.59
CA LEU A 71 5.05 8.16 -4.68
C LEU A 71 5.64 7.00 -5.47
N LYS A 72 6.79 6.51 -5.00
CA LYS A 72 7.41 5.30 -5.51
C LYS A 72 7.95 4.47 -4.35
N PHE A 73 7.58 3.19 -4.28
CA PHE A 73 8.19 2.23 -3.37
C PHE A 73 9.63 1.97 -3.82
N THR A 74 10.54 1.96 -2.85
CA THR A 74 11.99 1.84 -3.10
C THR A 74 12.54 0.47 -2.76
N ALA A 75 11.73 -0.37 -2.12
CA ALA A 75 12.02 -1.77 -1.83
C ALA A 75 10.71 -2.55 -1.63
N ASP A 76 10.82 -3.87 -1.70
CA ASP A 76 9.73 -4.81 -1.47
C ASP A 76 9.19 -4.73 -0.04
N ASN A 77 7.96 -5.21 0.14
CA ASN A 77 7.29 -5.31 1.42
C ASN A 77 8.14 -6.04 2.49
N GLN A 78 8.45 -5.37 3.60
CA GLN A 78 9.14 -5.98 4.77
C GLN A 78 8.17 -6.46 5.86
N GLY A 79 6.93 -6.75 5.47
CA GLY A 79 5.76 -6.98 6.32
C GLY A 79 5.83 -8.19 7.25
N TYR A 80 4.98 -8.17 8.27
CA TYR A 80 4.69 -9.29 9.15
C TYR A 80 3.18 -9.39 9.41
N GLN A 81 2.64 -10.61 9.40
CA GLN A 81 1.21 -10.88 9.49
C GLN A 81 0.39 -10.10 8.46
N ASN A 82 -0.47 -9.18 8.91
CA ASN A 82 -1.37 -8.38 8.10
C ASN A 82 -0.91 -6.91 8.00
N TYR A 83 0.38 -6.66 8.21
CA TYR A 83 1.00 -5.35 8.01
C TYR A 83 2.01 -5.42 6.89
N ALA A 84 2.01 -4.39 6.05
CA ALA A 84 3.01 -4.17 5.02
C ALA A 84 3.80 -2.90 5.33
N TYR A 85 5.12 -2.98 5.21
CA TYR A 85 6.04 -1.87 5.48
C TYR A 85 6.84 -1.57 4.23
N TYR A 86 6.71 -0.34 3.73
CA TYR A 86 7.39 0.09 2.52
C TYR A 86 8.24 1.33 2.77
N PRO A 87 9.52 1.34 2.35
CA PRO A 87 10.25 2.57 2.20
C PRO A 87 9.79 3.23 0.90
N VAL A 88 9.31 4.46 1.00
CA VAL A 88 8.72 5.19 -0.12
C VAL A 88 9.47 6.49 -0.34
N ARG A 89 9.66 6.89 -1.60
CA ARG A 89 10.12 8.24 -1.93
C ARG A 89 8.91 9.06 -2.37
N ILE A 90 8.69 10.19 -1.71
CA ILE A 90 7.58 11.10 -2.03
C ILE A 90 8.11 12.34 -2.75
N ASN A 91 7.47 12.72 -3.85
CA ASN A 91 7.78 13.88 -4.68
C ASN A 91 9.26 13.96 -5.09
N HIS A 92 9.89 12.79 -5.32
CA HIS A 92 11.32 12.66 -5.66
C HIS A 92 12.29 13.26 -4.65
N SER A 93 11.83 13.60 -3.44
CA SER A 93 12.62 14.31 -2.44
C SER A 93 13.05 13.36 -1.32
N GLU A 94 12.19 13.19 -0.32
CA GLU A 94 12.53 12.50 0.92
C GLU A 94 12.02 11.06 0.93
N THR A 95 12.67 10.24 1.75
CA THR A 95 12.26 8.87 2.01
C THR A 95 11.42 8.81 3.29
N PHE A 96 10.30 8.10 3.22
CA PHE A 96 9.39 7.86 4.32
C PHE A 96 9.17 6.36 4.47
N TRP A 97 8.74 5.93 5.64
CA TRP A 97 8.19 4.60 5.85
C TRP A 97 6.67 4.68 5.88
N VAL A 98 6.02 3.92 5.01
CA VAL A 98 4.57 3.73 5.01
C VAL A 98 4.27 2.40 5.67
N THR A 99 3.31 2.42 6.60
CA THR A 99 2.72 1.21 7.19
C THR A 99 1.29 1.09 6.73
N LEU A 100 1.01 0.01 6.02
CA LEU A 100 -0.34 -0.39 5.63
C LEU A 100 -0.77 -1.57 6.48
N LYS A 101 -2.05 -1.61 6.82
CA LYS A 101 -2.71 -2.83 7.26
C LYS A 101 -3.48 -3.39 6.07
N PHE A 102 -3.38 -4.69 5.84
CA PHE A 102 -4.17 -5.36 4.81
C PHE A 102 -5.11 -6.40 5.39
N ASN A 103 -6.22 -6.66 4.71
CA ASN A 103 -7.12 -7.74 5.07
C ASN A 103 -6.77 -8.99 4.24
N PRO A 104 -6.30 -10.09 4.85
CA PRO A 104 -5.95 -11.30 4.10
C PRO A 104 -7.17 -12.06 3.57
N ASN A 105 -8.40 -11.64 3.92
CA ASN A 105 -9.61 -12.33 3.44
C ASN A 105 -9.75 -12.23 1.92
N PRO A 106 -9.73 -13.37 1.20
CA PRO A 106 -9.73 -13.39 -0.26
C PRO A 106 -11.06 -12.90 -0.86
N ILE A 107 -12.17 -12.96 -0.11
CA ILE A 107 -13.48 -12.47 -0.54
C ILE A 107 -13.52 -10.93 -0.47
N ASP A 108 -13.01 -10.35 0.62
CA ASP A 108 -12.93 -8.88 0.78
C ASP A 108 -11.89 -8.27 -0.19
N SER A 109 -10.91 -9.06 -0.62
CA SER A 109 -9.88 -8.69 -1.59
C SER A 109 -10.40 -8.42 -3.02
N LEU A 110 -11.66 -8.78 -3.31
CA LEU A 110 -12.32 -8.49 -4.59
C LEU A 110 -12.74 -7.00 -4.71
N ILE A 111 -12.69 -6.24 -3.62
CA ILE A 111 -13.06 -4.84 -3.55
C ILE A 111 -11.79 -4.01 -3.31
N LEU A 112 -11.68 -2.83 -3.93
CA LEU A 112 -10.58 -1.85 -3.86
C LEU A 112 -10.15 -1.37 -2.44
N ASN A 113 -10.62 -2.04 -1.37
CA ASN A 113 -10.47 -1.65 0.04
C ASN A 113 -9.61 -2.64 0.87
N HIS A 114 -8.70 -3.38 0.24
CA HIS A 114 -7.88 -4.36 0.97
C HIS A 114 -6.75 -3.73 1.80
N PHE A 115 -6.50 -2.42 1.67
CA PHE A 115 -5.51 -1.69 2.46
C PHE A 115 -6.14 -0.61 3.32
N SER A 116 -5.49 -0.32 4.45
CA SER A 116 -5.77 0.82 5.31
C SER A 116 -4.47 1.51 5.69
N MET A 117 -4.45 2.83 5.51
CA MET A 117 -3.32 3.66 5.93
C MET A 117 -3.24 3.68 7.45
N ILE A 118 -2.14 3.18 8.02
CA ILE A 118 -1.91 3.20 9.47
C ILE A 118 -1.04 4.38 9.84
N LYS A 119 0.15 4.46 9.24
CA LYS A 119 1.09 5.54 9.53
C LYS A 119 2.06 5.80 8.38
N ILE A 120 2.58 7.02 8.36
CA ILE A 120 3.70 7.48 7.56
C ILE A 120 4.68 8.17 8.50
N GLN A 121 5.97 7.89 8.34
CA GLN A 121 7.02 8.48 9.18
C GLN A 121 8.23 8.85 8.31
N TYR A 122 8.86 9.98 8.61
CA TYR A 122 10.06 10.41 7.90
C TYR A 122 11.21 9.47 8.23
N PHE A 123 11.89 8.97 7.20
CA PHE A 123 13.09 8.16 7.40
C PHE A 123 14.31 9.06 7.42
N ARG A 124 14.77 9.37 8.64
CA ARG A 124 16.02 10.10 8.84
C ARG A 124 17.18 9.21 8.41
N GLN A 125 17.82 9.57 7.30
CA GLN A 125 19.04 8.92 6.86
C GLN A 125 20.19 9.49 7.72
N ASP A 126 20.58 8.77 8.78
CA ASP A 126 21.73 9.17 9.58
C ASP A 126 23.02 8.96 8.76
N ASN A 127 23.60 10.08 8.29
CA ASN A 127 24.87 10.14 7.58
C ASN A 127 26.08 9.93 8.53
N ASN A 128 26.03 8.92 9.39
CA ASN A 128 27.18 8.48 10.19
C ASN A 128 27.62 7.09 9.71
N ARG A 129 28.37 7.07 8.61
CA ARG A 129 29.32 6.01 8.26
C ARG A 129 30.61 6.66 7.77
#